data_AF-A0A7S3M650-F1
#
_entry.id   AF-A0A7S3M650-F1
#
_cell.length_a   1.000
_cell.length_b   1.000
_cell.length_c   1.000
_cell.angle_alpha   90.00
_cell.angle_beta   90.00
_cell.angle_gamma   90.00
#
_symmetry.space_group_name_H-M   'P 1'
#
loop_
_entity.id
_entity.type
_entity.pdbx_description
1 polymer ?
#
loop_
_entity_poly.entity_id
_entity_poly.type
_entity_poly.pdbx_seq_one_letter_code
_entity_poly.pdbx_strand_id
1 'polypeptide(L)'
;WRENVKECLLVAGVKNKPIVFLFNDIQIINETMLEDINGILNSGDVPNLYNTEDLDAITTVCKPECVKKRIPATKLNIFSQFLLRVKANIHVVICMSPLGDAFRNRLRKFPSLVNCCTIDWFQEWPDDALQSVAARFLASSNLGLSEAVDKSLITYFQFIHQSIEQKSIEFLQKMRRHFYVTPTSYLELLSTYNKVLTAKRQEVGTLRDRLSIGVDKLVTTEKQVNELKATLIEMEPKLIQTQKDVDEMIIQISKDKISAAETKAIVLVEEASASKKAADTKAIADDAQRDLDEALPALAEAVQCLKDLKKADIDEVKSLGRPPVNVVRTLTACCIMFDIKPDLVNDPDNPGKKVKDYFKAAQKNLLANANKLLDDMSNYDKDNIPGHIITQIEPFYNDPNFTPEIIEKASKACKAMCMWARAMYKYHQVTLVVEPKKKQLAEAQESLDETMIILKRAQNTLKAAEDQIAQLEASFKEANDKKEQLVFDVEQCRARLDRAVKLMGGLGGERTRWTKTCADLTLSYDNLVGDSLISAGTIAYLGVFTPAFRQEVVAMWQEKLVELNIPHSAGCNLRNTLADPVAIRQWTICGLPQDSNSV
;
A
#
# COMPACT_ATOMS: atom_id res chain seq x y z
N TRP A 1 6.54 2.79 80.48
CA TRP A 1 5.22 2.48 81.08
C TRP A 1 4.73 3.60 81.98
N ARG A 2 5.29 3.76 83.20
CA ARG A 2 4.81 4.76 84.17
C ARG A 2 4.81 6.20 83.63
N GLU A 3 5.82 6.60 82.86
CA GLU A 3 5.80 7.91 82.18
C GLU A 3 4.61 8.09 81.21
N ASN A 4 4.25 7.05 80.45
CA ASN A 4 3.08 7.11 79.54
C ASN A 4 1.77 7.19 80.33
N VAL A 5 1.66 6.44 81.43
CA VAL A 5 0.50 6.52 82.35
C VAL A 5 0.40 7.93 82.93
N LYS A 6 1.52 8.51 83.36
CA LYS A 6 1.59 9.89 83.87
C LYS A 6 1.12 10.90 82.84
N GLU A 7 1.60 10.80 81.60
CA GLU A 7 1.17 11.65 80.50
C GLU A 7 -0.35 11.55 80.28
N CYS A 8 -0.90 10.33 80.23
CA CYS A 8 -2.33 10.11 80.11
C CYS A 8 -3.12 10.77 81.25
N LEU A 9 -2.73 10.58 82.51
CA LEU A 9 -3.43 11.16 83.66
C LEU A 9 -3.32 12.70 83.67
N LEU A 10 -2.18 13.27 83.26
CA LEU A 10 -2.02 14.72 83.13
C LEU A 10 -2.88 15.29 81.99
N VAL A 11 -3.00 14.61 80.85
CA VAL A 11 -3.91 15.02 79.76
C VAL A 11 -5.36 14.97 80.22
N ALA A 12 -5.76 13.90 80.92
CA ALA A 12 -7.12 13.73 81.43
C ALA A 12 -7.47 14.78 82.51
N GLY A 13 -6.55 15.10 83.42
CA GLY A 13 -6.82 15.97 84.57
C GLY A 13 -6.44 17.44 84.38
N VAL A 14 -5.24 17.72 83.86
CA VAL A 14 -4.73 19.11 83.67
C VAL A 14 -5.34 19.72 82.41
N LYS A 15 -5.29 19.01 81.28
CA LYS A 15 -5.87 19.51 80.01
C LYS A 15 -7.39 19.29 79.93
N ASN A 16 -7.96 18.53 80.86
CA ASN A 16 -9.40 18.21 80.94
C ASN A 16 -9.98 17.67 79.62
N LYS A 17 -9.24 16.76 78.96
CA LYS A 17 -9.66 16.13 77.70
C LYS A 17 -10.04 14.66 77.92
N PRO A 18 -11.15 14.19 77.35
CA PRO A 18 -11.49 12.77 77.39
C PRO A 18 -10.48 11.95 76.60
N ILE A 19 -9.99 10.87 77.18
CA ILE A 19 -9.01 9.96 76.59
C ILE A 19 -9.39 8.51 76.84
N VAL A 20 -9.02 7.63 75.91
CA VAL A 20 -9.13 6.18 76.07
C VAL A 20 -7.73 5.61 76.24
N PHE A 21 -7.53 4.85 77.30
CA PHE A 21 -6.29 4.11 77.55
C PHE A 21 -6.52 2.63 77.22
N LEU A 22 -6.08 2.21 76.04
CA LEU A 22 -6.18 0.83 75.58
C LEU A 22 -4.95 0.04 76.02
N PHE A 23 -5.17 -1.06 76.75
CA PHE A 23 -4.12 -1.93 77.26
C PHE A 23 -4.39 -3.39 76.90
N ASN A 24 -3.51 -3.98 76.10
CA ASN A 24 -3.63 -5.36 75.64
C ASN A 24 -2.77 -6.32 76.48
N ASP A 25 -3.17 -7.59 76.58
CA ASP A 25 -2.46 -8.61 77.36
C ASP A 25 -1.03 -8.87 76.89
N ILE A 26 -0.75 -8.76 75.59
CA ILE A 26 0.59 -8.86 75.00
C ILE A 26 1.53 -7.76 75.52
N GLN A 27 0.99 -6.61 75.92
CA GLN A 27 1.76 -5.48 76.44
C GLN A 27 2.14 -5.67 77.93
N ILE A 28 1.59 -6.69 78.60
CA ILE A 28 1.86 -6.97 80.01
C ILE A 28 3.19 -7.72 80.13
N ILE A 29 4.28 -6.95 80.28
CA ILE A 29 5.62 -7.51 80.52
C ILE A 29 5.78 -7.86 82.02
N ASN A 30 5.36 -6.95 82.89
CA ASN A 30 5.49 -7.08 84.35
C ASN A 30 4.13 -6.96 85.03
N GLU A 31 3.87 -7.80 86.03
CA GLU A 31 2.60 -7.78 86.79
C GLU A 31 2.38 -6.48 87.57
N THR A 32 3.43 -5.71 87.86
CA THR A 32 3.34 -4.37 88.46
C THR A 32 2.58 -3.38 87.58
N MET A 33 2.51 -3.61 86.26
CA MET A 33 1.73 -2.76 85.36
C MET A 33 0.22 -2.87 85.64
N LEU A 34 -0.25 -4.07 86.01
CA LEU A 34 -1.64 -4.29 86.41
C LEU A 34 -1.93 -3.72 87.80
N GLU A 35 -0.94 -3.70 88.69
CA GLU A 35 -1.05 -3.01 89.98
C GLU A 35 -1.25 -1.51 89.79
N ASP A 36 -0.48 -0.88 88.90
CA ASP A 36 -0.64 0.53 88.53
C ASP A 36 -2.06 0.78 87.97
N ILE A 37 -2.55 -0.07 87.05
CA ILE A 37 -3.92 0.05 86.50
C ILE A 37 -4.98 -0.14 87.59
N ASN A 38 -4.77 -1.09 88.51
CA ASN A 38 -5.65 -1.30 89.65
C ASN A 38 -5.72 -0.04 90.54
N GLY A 39 -4.61 0.69 90.71
CA GLY A 39 -4.58 2.02 91.34
C GLY A 39 -5.42 3.06 90.58
N ILE A 40 -5.31 3.10 89.25
CA ILE A 40 -6.10 4.01 88.41
C ILE A 40 -7.61 3.70 88.52
N LEU A 41 -7.99 2.42 88.47
CA LEU A 41 -9.41 2.02 88.54
C LEU A 41 -10.05 2.32 89.91
N ASN A 42 -9.32 2.14 91.01
CA ASN A 42 -9.83 2.42 92.35
C ASN A 42 -9.77 3.91 92.73
N SER A 43 -8.55 4.47 92.71
CA SER A 43 -8.27 5.81 93.22
C SER A 43 -8.24 6.88 92.13
N GLY A 44 -8.14 6.51 90.86
CA GLY A 44 -7.86 7.47 89.78
C GLY A 44 -6.40 7.93 89.77
N ASP A 45 -5.51 7.22 90.48
CA ASP A 45 -4.12 7.61 90.70
C ASP A 45 -3.17 6.42 90.86
N VAL A 46 -1.88 6.66 90.61
CA VAL A 46 -0.78 5.71 90.87
C VAL A 46 0.20 6.33 91.86
N PRO A 47 0.55 5.65 92.97
CA PRO A 47 1.50 6.17 93.94
C PRO A 47 2.88 6.48 93.35
N ASN A 48 3.50 7.57 93.81
CA ASN A 48 4.84 8.02 93.41
C ASN A 48 5.02 8.24 91.89
N LEU A 49 3.95 8.69 91.21
CA LEU A 49 3.98 8.92 89.76
C LEU A 49 4.43 10.34 89.37
N TYR A 50 4.01 11.37 90.11
CA TYR A 50 4.22 12.78 89.73
C TYR A 50 5.52 13.35 90.31
N ASN A 51 6.22 14.15 89.51
CA ASN A 51 7.34 14.97 89.97
C ASN A 51 6.85 16.30 90.57
N THR A 52 7.74 17.07 91.20
CA THR A 52 7.40 18.38 91.77
C THR A 52 6.81 19.35 90.74
N GLU A 53 7.36 19.36 89.52
CA GLU A 53 6.86 20.18 88.41
C GLU A 53 5.43 19.80 87.99
N ASP A 54 5.12 18.50 87.96
CA ASP A 54 3.79 18.00 87.62
C ASP A 54 2.74 18.41 88.67
N LEU A 55 3.10 18.36 89.95
CA LEU A 55 2.24 18.80 91.05
C LEU A 55 1.98 20.30 91.02
N ASP A 56 2.95 21.11 90.60
CA ASP A 56 2.78 22.55 90.41
C ASP A 56 1.84 22.87 89.24
N ALA A 57 1.95 22.12 88.14
CA ALA A 57 1.03 22.21 87.00
C ALA A 57 -0.41 21.85 87.39
N ILE A 58 -0.60 20.74 88.13
CA ILE A 58 -1.90 20.32 88.67
C ILE A 58 -2.48 21.41 89.59
N THR A 59 -1.64 21.97 90.46
CA THR A 59 -2.05 23.00 91.42
C THR A 59 -2.52 24.27 90.72
N THR A 60 -1.78 24.70 89.70
CA THR A 60 -2.10 25.91 88.92
C THR A 60 -3.48 25.81 88.27
N VAL A 61 -3.81 24.64 87.73
CA VAL A 61 -5.06 24.42 86.99
C VAL A 61 -6.25 24.10 87.90
N CYS A 62 -6.05 23.35 88.99
CA CYS A 62 -7.16 22.89 89.84
C CYS A 62 -7.49 23.86 91.00
N LYS A 63 -6.57 24.75 91.38
CA LYS A 63 -6.80 25.76 92.44
C LYS A 63 -7.96 26.71 92.13
N PRO A 64 -8.12 27.27 90.90
CA PRO A 64 -9.28 28.12 90.57
C PRO A 64 -10.61 27.38 90.71
N GLU A 65 -10.65 26.07 90.46
CA GLU A 65 -11.88 25.27 90.61
C GLU A 65 -12.26 25.02 92.06
N CYS A 66 -11.28 24.79 92.95
CA CYS A 66 -11.55 24.73 94.38
C CYS A 66 -12.20 26.04 94.87
N VAL A 67 -11.66 27.19 94.42
CA VAL A 67 -12.20 28.51 94.76
C VAL A 67 -13.61 28.68 94.20
N LYS A 68 -13.85 28.29 92.94
CA LYS A 68 -15.18 28.32 92.30
C LYS A 68 -16.21 27.46 93.06
N LYS A 69 -15.79 26.30 93.58
CA LYS A 69 -16.64 25.38 94.37
C LYS A 69 -16.70 25.73 95.87
N ARG A 70 -16.09 26.84 96.31
CA ARG A 70 -15.99 27.27 97.73
C ARG A 70 -15.34 26.22 98.65
N ILE A 71 -14.45 25.39 98.12
CA ILE A 71 -13.67 24.41 98.88
C ILE A 71 -12.34 25.05 99.30
N PRO A 72 -11.88 24.90 100.56
CA PRO A 72 -10.57 25.39 100.98
C PRO A 72 -9.45 24.86 100.08
N ALA A 73 -8.62 25.74 99.52
CA ALA A 73 -7.57 25.40 98.56
C ALA A 73 -6.32 24.80 99.24
N THR A 74 -6.50 23.72 100.00
CA THR A 74 -5.41 22.91 100.55
C THR A 74 -4.84 21.98 99.49
N LYS A 75 -3.57 21.53 99.62
CA LYS A 75 -2.93 20.62 98.66
C LYS A 75 -3.76 19.35 98.42
N LEU A 76 -4.37 18.79 99.48
CA LEU A 76 -5.25 17.62 99.41
C LEU A 76 -6.52 17.89 98.59
N ASN A 77 -7.18 19.03 98.81
CA ASN A 77 -8.43 19.35 98.12
C ASN A 77 -8.20 19.64 96.63
N ILE A 78 -7.08 20.28 96.30
CA ILE A 78 -6.67 20.56 94.92
C ILE A 78 -6.40 19.24 94.17
N PHE A 79 -5.65 18.32 94.79
CA PHE A 79 -5.38 17.02 94.21
C PHE A 79 -6.67 16.19 94.07
N SER A 80 -7.58 16.26 95.03
CA SER A 80 -8.89 15.61 94.93
C SER A 80 -9.71 16.11 93.73
N GLN A 81 -9.69 17.43 93.42
CA GLN A 81 -10.33 17.95 92.21
C GLN A 81 -9.66 17.44 90.92
N PHE A 82 -8.34 17.33 90.91
CA PHE A 82 -7.62 16.72 89.80
C PHE A 82 -8.06 15.26 89.59
N LEU A 83 -8.14 14.45 90.64
CA LEU A 83 -8.61 13.06 90.55
C LEU A 83 -10.05 12.96 90.05
N LEU A 84 -10.94 13.88 90.42
CA LEU A 84 -12.31 13.91 89.89
C LEU A 84 -12.32 14.15 88.39
N ARG A 85 -11.47 15.04 87.87
CA ARG A 85 -11.34 15.28 86.43
C ARG A 85 -10.73 14.09 85.71
N VAL A 86 -9.70 13.46 86.30
CA VAL A 86 -9.10 12.25 85.76
C VAL A 86 -10.17 11.16 85.65
N LYS A 87 -10.91 10.86 86.72
CA LYS A 87 -11.98 9.85 86.72
C LYS A 87 -13.10 10.14 85.73
N ALA A 88 -13.41 11.41 85.47
CA ALA A 88 -14.43 11.79 84.50
C ALA A 88 -13.97 11.64 83.05
N ASN A 89 -12.66 11.76 82.79
CA ASN A 89 -12.12 11.87 81.43
C ASN A 89 -11.33 10.64 80.97
N ILE A 90 -10.85 9.78 81.87
CA ILE A 90 -10.09 8.58 81.50
C ILE A 90 -11.03 7.37 81.38
N HIS A 91 -11.04 6.75 80.20
CA HIS A 91 -11.68 5.47 79.98
C HIS A 91 -10.61 4.41 79.76
N VAL A 92 -10.48 3.47 80.69
CA VAL A 92 -9.50 2.39 80.62
C VAL A 92 -10.15 1.16 79.97
N VAL A 93 -9.63 0.73 78.82
CA VAL A 93 -10.09 -0.45 78.09
C VAL A 93 -8.98 -1.49 78.16
N ILE A 94 -9.31 -2.66 78.71
CA ILE A 94 -8.34 -3.74 78.88
C ILE A 94 -8.78 -4.94 78.05
N CYS A 95 -7.93 -5.34 77.11
CA CYS A 95 -8.15 -6.51 76.29
C CYS A 95 -7.32 -7.65 76.85
N MET A 96 -7.98 -8.70 77.35
CA MET A 96 -7.31 -9.91 77.83
C MET A 96 -7.87 -11.13 77.13
N SER A 97 -6.99 -12.04 76.71
CA SER A 97 -7.39 -13.36 76.27
C SER A 97 -7.90 -14.19 77.46
N PRO A 98 -9.08 -14.84 77.36
CA PRO A 98 -9.57 -15.75 78.38
C PRO A 98 -8.80 -17.08 78.40
N LEU A 99 -7.87 -17.28 77.46
CA LEU A 99 -7.10 -18.51 77.30
C LEU A 99 -5.92 -18.57 78.28
N GLY A 100 -5.80 -19.70 78.97
CA GLY A 100 -4.72 -19.99 79.92
C GLY A 100 -4.99 -19.54 81.36
N ASP A 101 -4.12 -19.95 82.27
CA ASP A 101 -4.29 -19.68 83.71
C ASP A 101 -3.92 -18.24 84.10
N ALA A 102 -3.17 -17.53 83.26
CA ALA A 102 -2.71 -16.17 83.50
C ALA A 102 -3.88 -15.20 83.71
N PHE A 103 -4.92 -15.27 82.86
CA PHE A 103 -6.13 -14.45 82.98
C PHE A 103 -6.81 -14.67 84.34
N ARG A 104 -7.09 -15.93 84.70
CA ARG A 104 -7.72 -16.30 85.98
C ARG A 104 -6.88 -15.87 87.19
N ASN A 105 -5.57 -16.03 87.10
CA ASN A 105 -4.65 -15.62 88.16
C ASN A 105 -4.62 -14.08 88.32
N ARG A 106 -4.63 -13.33 87.22
CA ARG A 106 -4.67 -11.86 87.23
C ARG A 106 -5.98 -11.32 87.80
N LEU A 107 -7.12 -11.88 87.41
CA LEU A 107 -8.42 -11.51 88.01
C LEU A 107 -8.49 -11.78 89.52
N ARG A 108 -7.86 -12.87 89.99
CA ARG A 108 -7.76 -13.17 91.43
C ARG A 108 -6.83 -12.20 92.17
N LYS A 109 -5.73 -11.77 91.54
CA LYS A 109 -4.75 -10.83 92.13
C LYS A 109 -5.26 -9.38 92.16
N PHE A 110 -6.04 -8.98 91.15
CA PHE A 110 -6.48 -7.59 90.96
C PHE A 110 -8.02 -7.51 90.83
N PRO A 111 -8.77 -7.50 91.95
CA PRO A 111 -10.23 -7.54 91.94
C PRO A 111 -10.89 -6.33 91.25
N SER A 112 -10.22 -5.18 91.17
CA SER A 112 -10.79 -3.99 90.56
C SER A 112 -10.95 -4.09 89.05
N LEU A 113 -10.24 -5.03 88.40
CA LEU A 113 -10.49 -5.38 87.00
C LEU A 113 -11.90 -5.93 86.79
N VAL A 114 -12.51 -6.54 87.81
CA VAL A 114 -13.88 -7.07 87.75
C VAL A 114 -14.87 -6.08 88.37
N ASN A 115 -14.51 -5.46 89.49
CA ASN A 115 -15.44 -4.62 90.24
C ASN A 115 -15.64 -3.23 89.61
N CYS A 116 -14.65 -2.70 88.88
CA CYS A 116 -14.67 -1.34 88.35
C CYS A 116 -14.79 -1.28 86.82
N CYS A 117 -14.79 -2.43 86.13
CA CYS A 117 -14.90 -2.50 84.68
C CYS A 117 -16.15 -3.29 84.27
N THR A 118 -16.73 -2.92 83.12
CA THR A 118 -17.74 -3.75 82.46
C THR A 118 -17.05 -4.84 81.65
N ILE A 119 -17.50 -6.08 81.79
CA ILE A 119 -16.96 -7.21 81.04
C ILE A 119 -17.75 -7.38 79.75
N ASP A 120 -17.05 -7.29 78.61
CA ASP A 120 -17.58 -7.60 77.29
C ASP A 120 -16.93 -8.89 76.76
N TRP A 121 -17.75 -9.88 76.41
CA TRP A 121 -17.27 -11.20 76.00
C TRP A 121 -17.34 -11.35 74.48
N PHE A 122 -16.17 -11.48 73.85
CA PHE A 122 -16.06 -11.83 72.45
C PHE A 122 -16.17 -13.35 72.29
N GLN A 123 -17.26 -13.79 71.67
CA GLN A 123 -17.49 -15.19 71.33
C GLN A 123 -16.92 -15.52 69.95
N GLU A 124 -16.77 -16.81 69.68
CA GLU A 124 -16.51 -17.35 68.34
C GLU A 124 -17.59 -16.86 67.36
N TRP A 125 -17.22 -16.71 66.09
CA TRP A 125 -18.14 -16.18 65.09
C TRP A 125 -19.24 -17.20 64.76
N PRO A 126 -20.53 -16.82 64.87
CA PRO A 126 -21.62 -17.71 64.47
C PRO A 126 -21.65 -17.91 62.95
N ASP A 127 -22.35 -18.94 62.52
CA ASP A 127 -22.60 -19.30 61.11
C ASP A 127 -22.95 -18.09 60.25
N ASP A 128 -23.92 -17.29 60.68
CA ASP A 128 -24.40 -16.11 59.96
C ASP A 128 -23.30 -15.04 59.78
N ALA A 129 -22.42 -14.90 60.78
CA ALA A 129 -21.30 -13.95 60.71
C ALA A 129 -20.25 -14.43 59.70
N LEU A 130 -19.89 -15.72 59.72
CA LEU A 130 -18.95 -16.32 58.77
C LEU A 130 -19.46 -16.19 57.33
N GLN A 131 -20.76 -16.45 57.11
CA GLN A 131 -21.39 -16.30 55.80
C GLN A 131 -21.43 -14.84 55.35
N SER A 132 -21.79 -13.90 56.24
CA SER A 132 -21.86 -12.47 55.93
C SER A 132 -20.49 -11.89 55.53
N VAL A 133 -19.43 -12.30 56.25
CA VAL A 133 -18.05 -11.89 55.94
C VAL A 133 -17.59 -12.46 54.60
N ALA A 134 -17.84 -13.75 54.33
CA ALA A 134 -17.53 -14.36 53.05
C ALA A 134 -18.30 -13.71 51.89
N ALA A 135 -19.59 -13.41 52.06
CA ALA A 135 -20.40 -12.75 51.05
C ALA A 135 -19.86 -11.35 50.70
N ARG A 136 -19.51 -10.55 51.72
CA ARG A 136 -18.90 -9.23 51.51
C ARG A 136 -17.54 -9.32 50.84
N PHE A 137 -16.75 -10.33 51.17
CA PHE A 137 -15.44 -10.56 50.57
C PHE A 137 -15.52 -10.99 49.10
N LEU A 138 -16.45 -11.88 48.75
CA LEU A 138 -16.65 -12.31 47.36
C LEU A 138 -17.18 -11.16 46.49
N ALA A 139 -18.12 -10.36 47.03
CA ALA A 139 -18.64 -9.18 46.35
C ALA A 139 -17.55 -8.15 46.01
N SER A 140 -16.57 -7.94 46.90
CA SER A 140 -15.46 -7.02 46.64
C SER A 140 -14.39 -7.58 45.67
N SER A 141 -14.30 -8.91 45.56
CA SER A 141 -13.27 -9.59 44.78
C SER A 141 -13.58 -9.72 43.28
N ASN A 142 -14.85 -9.52 42.87
CA ASN A 142 -15.34 -9.60 41.48
C ASN A 142 -14.73 -10.76 40.65
N LEU A 143 -14.89 -11.98 41.13
CA LEU A 143 -14.29 -13.19 40.55
C LEU A 143 -15.03 -13.70 39.30
N GLY A 144 -16.07 -13.02 38.80
CA GLY A 144 -16.81 -13.42 37.60
C GLY A 144 -17.47 -14.80 37.70
N LEU A 145 -17.87 -15.20 38.90
CA LEU A 145 -18.54 -16.47 39.18
C LEU A 145 -20.05 -16.34 39.00
N SER A 146 -20.75 -17.47 38.81
CA SER A 146 -22.21 -17.50 38.79
C SER A 146 -22.77 -17.31 40.21
N GLU A 147 -23.91 -16.63 40.35
CA GLU A 147 -24.57 -16.41 41.65
C GLU A 147 -24.85 -17.71 42.42
N ALA A 148 -25.11 -18.82 41.73
CA ALA A 148 -25.33 -20.12 42.36
C ALA A 148 -24.04 -20.70 42.97
N VAL A 149 -22.91 -20.49 42.28
CA VAL A 149 -21.59 -20.90 42.76
C VAL A 149 -21.17 -20.04 43.94
N ASP A 150 -21.40 -18.72 43.89
CA ASP A 150 -21.07 -17.82 45.00
C ASP A 150 -21.79 -18.19 46.30
N LYS A 151 -23.09 -18.53 46.25
CA LYS A 151 -23.81 -19.02 47.44
C LYS A 151 -23.21 -20.30 47.99
N SER A 152 -22.86 -21.23 47.11
CA SER A 152 -22.23 -22.51 47.49
C SER A 152 -20.85 -22.30 48.10
N LEU A 153 -20.06 -21.36 47.57
CA LEU A 153 -18.76 -20.97 48.12
C LEU A 153 -18.88 -20.37 49.51
N ILE A 154 -19.87 -19.50 49.75
CA ILE A 154 -20.11 -18.88 51.07
C ILE A 154 -20.35 -19.96 52.13
N THR A 155 -21.23 -20.92 51.84
CA THR A 155 -21.47 -22.07 52.73
C THR A 155 -20.23 -22.94 52.92
N TYR A 156 -19.42 -23.09 51.86
CA TYR A 156 -18.20 -23.88 51.92
C TYR A 156 -17.09 -23.22 52.77
N PHE A 157 -16.92 -21.90 52.69
CA PHE A 157 -15.97 -21.17 53.54
C PHE A 157 -16.31 -21.32 55.03
N GLN A 158 -17.58 -21.16 55.37
CA GLN A 158 -18.07 -21.42 56.73
C GLN A 158 -17.72 -22.84 57.17
N PHE A 159 -18.03 -23.84 56.33
CA PHE A 159 -17.78 -25.24 56.62
C PHE A 159 -16.29 -25.52 56.88
N ILE A 160 -15.38 -24.97 56.06
CA ILE A 160 -13.93 -25.11 56.28
C ILE A 160 -13.59 -24.64 57.70
N HIS A 161 -14.00 -23.43 58.08
CA HIS A 161 -13.66 -22.85 59.38
C HIS A 161 -14.13 -23.73 60.54
N GLN A 162 -15.39 -24.15 60.50
CA GLN A 162 -16.02 -24.97 61.55
C GLN A 162 -15.45 -26.38 61.61
N SER A 163 -15.16 -26.99 60.46
CA SER A 163 -14.55 -28.33 60.41
C SER A 163 -13.19 -28.35 61.11
N ILE A 164 -12.40 -27.28 60.96
CA ILE A 164 -11.08 -27.15 61.59
C ILE A 164 -11.19 -26.85 63.07
N GLU A 165 -12.17 -26.05 63.48
CA GLU A 165 -12.45 -25.83 64.90
C GLU A 165 -12.74 -27.16 65.61
N GLN A 166 -13.61 -27.99 65.04
CA GLN A 166 -13.89 -29.33 65.58
C GLN A 166 -12.63 -30.23 65.57
N LYS A 167 -11.87 -30.21 64.48
CA LYS A 167 -10.63 -31.00 64.36
C LYS A 167 -9.52 -30.52 65.28
N SER A 168 -9.49 -29.23 65.65
CA SER A 168 -8.54 -28.68 66.62
C SER A 168 -8.76 -29.26 68.03
N ILE A 169 -10.03 -29.46 68.42
CA ILE A 169 -10.41 -30.08 69.68
C ILE A 169 -9.97 -31.56 69.68
N GLU A 170 -10.24 -32.28 68.60
CA GLU A 170 -9.81 -33.68 68.44
C GLU A 170 -8.29 -33.83 68.46
N PHE A 171 -7.57 -32.91 67.81
CA PHE A 171 -6.12 -32.88 67.79
C PHE A 171 -5.53 -32.64 69.18
N LEU A 172 -6.13 -31.76 69.98
CA LEU A 172 -5.75 -31.58 71.37
C LEU A 172 -5.98 -32.86 72.20
N GLN A 173 -7.11 -33.54 72.00
CA GLN A 173 -7.43 -34.78 72.72
C GLN A 173 -6.45 -35.91 72.40
N LYS A 174 -6.13 -36.11 71.12
CA LYS A 174 -5.27 -37.21 70.64
C LYS A 174 -3.78 -36.91 70.78
N MET A 175 -3.34 -35.72 70.34
CA MET A 175 -1.92 -35.37 70.23
C MET A 175 -1.41 -34.51 71.39
N ARG A 176 -2.31 -34.03 72.28
CA ARG A 176 -1.98 -33.11 73.39
C ARG A 176 -1.26 -31.83 72.93
N ARG A 177 -1.56 -31.39 71.71
CA ARG A 177 -1.03 -30.15 71.11
C ARG A 177 -2.18 -29.19 70.85
N HIS A 178 -2.02 -27.95 71.27
CA HIS A 178 -3.00 -26.90 71.02
C HIS A 178 -2.83 -26.31 69.62
N PHE A 179 -3.95 -26.13 68.92
CA PHE A 179 -4.06 -25.28 67.74
C PHE A 179 -5.26 -24.37 67.94
N TYR A 180 -5.06 -23.07 67.76
CA TYR A 180 -6.12 -22.07 67.97
C TYR A 180 -6.62 -21.59 66.62
N VAL A 181 -7.92 -21.68 66.44
CA VAL A 181 -8.62 -21.16 65.26
C VAL A 181 -9.11 -19.76 65.58
N THR A 182 -8.71 -18.77 64.77
CA THR A 182 -9.10 -17.37 64.98
C THR A 182 -9.81 -16.80 63.76
N PRO A 183 -10.62 -15.73 63.92
CA PRO A 183 -11.19 -15.01 62.79
C PRO A 183 -10.13 -14.47 61.82
N THR A 184 -8.93 -14.15 62.29
CA THR A 184 -7.83 -13.74 61.41
C THR A 184 -7.42 -14.86 60.44
N SER A 185 -7.36 -16.12 60.90
CA SER A 185 -7.11 -17.26 60.01
C SER A 185 -8.23 -17.45 58.98
N TYR A 186 -9.47 -17.10 59.31
CA TYR A 186 -10.58 -17.11 58.34
C TYR A 186 -10.44 -16.03 57.27
N LEU A 187 -10.01 -14.82 57.66
CA LEU A 187 -9.71 -13.76 56.70
C LEU A 187 -8.50 -14.12 55.81
N GLU A 188 -7.51 -14.83 56.37
CA GLU A 188 -6.38 -15.37 55.61
C GLU A 188 -6.82 -16.44 54.61
N LEU A 189 -7.76 -17.33 54.97
CA LEU A 189 -8.38 -18.28 54.04
C LEU A 189 -8.99 -17.56 52.83
N LEU A 190 -9.84 -16.56 53.10
CA LEU A 190 -10.52 -15.79 52.05
C LEU A 190 -9.52 -15.04 51.15
N SER A 191 -8.54 -14.36 51.76
CA SER A 191 -7.48 -13.65 51.03
C SER A 191 -6.64 -14.60 50.17
N THR A 192 -6.26 -15.75 50.73
CA THR A 192 -5.45 -16.77 50.05
C THR A 192 -6.22 -17.37 48.89
N TYR A 193 -7.52 -17.66 49.06
CA TYR A 193 -8.37 -18.16 47.99
C TYR A 193 -8.40 -17.21 46.79
N ASN A 194 -8.64 -15.92 47.02
CA ASN A 194 -8.65 -14.94 45.93
C ASN A 194 -7.29 -14.89 45.20
N LYS A 195 -6.18 -14.84 45.94
CA LYS A 195 -4.83 -14.84 45.36
C LYS A 195 -4.55 -16.10 44.53
N VAL A 196 -4.85 -17.28 45.08
CA VAL A 196 -4.61 -18.57 44.42
C VAL A 196 -5.47 -18.71 43.17
N LEU A 197 -6.78 -18.43 43.26
CA LEU A 197 -7.69 -18.54 42.14
C LEU A 197 -7.31 -17.57 41.00
N THR A 198 -6.99 -16.32 41.34
CA THR A 198 -6.60 -15.31 40.34
C THR A 198 -5.31 -15.71 39.64
N ALA A 199 -4.29 -16.12 40.40
CA ALA A 199 -3.01 -16.55 39.85
C ALA A 199 -3.17 -17.78 38.94
N LYS A 200 -3.93 -18.79 39.38
CA LYS A 200 -4.13 -20.02 38.61
C LYS A 200 -5.01 -19.82 37.38
N ARG A 201 -6.05 -18.98 37.46
CA ARG A 201 -6.83 -18.61 36.27
C ARG A 201 -5.99 -17.88 35.24
N GLN A 202 -5.10 -16.99 35.66
CA GLN A 202 -4.19 -16.31 34.74
C GLN A 202 -3.23 -17.31 34.08
N GLU A 203 -2.64 -18.22 34.85
CA GLU A 203 -1.73 -19.26 34.34
C GLU A 203 -2.43 -20.19 33.32
N VAL A 204 -3.54 -20.81 33.72
CA VAL A 204 -4.30 -21.74 32.85
C VAL A 204 -4.92 -21.01 31.66
N GLY A 205 -5.46 -19.81 31.89
CA GLY A 205 -6.07 -18.99 30.85
C GLY A 205 -5.06 -18.59 29.76
N THR A 206 -3.87 -18.12 30.13
CA THR A 206 -2.84 -17.75 29.15
C THR A 206 -2.36 -18.95 28.34
N LEU A 207 -2.20 -20.13 28.95
CA LEU A 207 -1.85 -21.36 28.26
C LEU A 207 -2.95 -21.81 27.28
N ARG A 208 -4.21 -21.79 27.74
CA ARG A 208 -5.39 -22.10 26.91
C ARG A 208 -5.46 -21.16 25.71
N ASP A 209 -5.36 -19.86 25.92
CA ASP A 209 -5.51 -18.85 24.87
C ASP A 209 -4.38 -18.98 23.84
N ARG A 210 -3.14 -19.21 24.30
CA ARG A 210 -2.00 -19.44 23.40
C ARG A 210 -2.21 -20.66 22.51
N LEU A 211 -2.66 -21.78 23.09
CA LEU A 211 -2.93 -23.00 22.31
C LEU A 211 -4.14 -22.84 21.40
N SER A 212 -5.19 -22.13 21.84
CA SER A 212 -6.35 -21.80 21.02
C SER A 212 -5.95 -21.00 19.79
N ILE A 213 -5.15 -19.93 19.97
CA ILE A 213 -4.62 -19.14 18.85
C ILE A 213 -3.79 -20.03 17.91
N GLY A 214 -2.98 -20.93 18.45
CA GLY A 214 -2.21 -21.90 17.65
C GLY A 214 -3.10 -22.81 16.81
N VAL A 215 -4.14 -23.39 17.41
CA VAL A 215 -5.14 -24.21 16.71
C VAL A 215 -5.86 -23.40 15.65
N ASP A 216 -6.32 -22.19 15.96
CA ASP A 216 -7.00 -21.31 15.00
C ASP A 216 -6.10 -21.01 13.80
N LYS A 217 -4.81 -20.74 14.02
CA LYS A 217 -3.85 -20.56 12.93
C LYS A 217 -3.75 -21.80 12.05
N LEU A 218 -3.65 -22.99 12.63
CA LEU A 218 -3.63 -24.24 11.86
C LEU A 218 -4.91 -24.43 11.03
N VAL A 219 -6.08 -24.12 11.59
CA VAL A 219 -7.36 -24.18 10.87
C VAL A 219 -7.40 -23.16 9.73
N THR A 220 -6.91 -21.94 9.95
CA THR A 220 -6.85 -20.93 8.87
C THR A 220 -5.87 -21.31 7.76
N THR A 221 -4.71 -21.88 8.11
CA THR A 221 -3.74 -22.37 7.12
C THR A 221 -4.31 -23.53 6.32
N GLU A 222 -5.04 -24.46 6.96
CA GLU A 222 -5.73 -25.55 6.26
C GLU A 222 -6.72 -25.01 5.21
N LYS A 223 -7.51 -24.00 5.56
CA LYS A 223 -8.42 -23.34 4.62
C LYS A 223 -7.67 -22.73 3.43
N GLN A 224 -6.60 -21.99 3.68
CA GLN A 224 -5.76 -21.39 2.63
C GLN A 224 -5.12 -22.44 1.72
N VAL A 225 -4.69 -23.58 2.27
CA VAL A 225 -4.14 -24.70 1.47
C VAL A 225 -5.22 -25.31 0.58
N ASN A 226 -6.46 -25.44 1.08
CA ASN A 226 -7.56 -25.94 0.28
C ASN A 226 -7.98 -24.95 -0.83
N GLU A 227 -7.94 -23.64 -0.56
CA GLU A 227 -8.13 -22.60 -1.57
C GLU A 227 -7.04 -22.65 -2.65
N LEU A 228 -5.76 -22.76 -2.25
CA LEU A 228 -4.63 -22.93 -3.20
C LEU A 228 -4.75 -24.22 -4.03
N LYS A 229 -5.28 -25.31 -3.45
CA LYS A 229 -5.58 -26.54 -4.20
C LYS A 229 -6.64 -26.29 -5.27
N ALA A 230 -7.71 -25.56 -4.92
CA ALA A 230 -8.77 -25.24 -5.86
C ALA A 230 -8.27 -24.34 -7.00
N THR A 231 -7.46 -23.31 -6.70
CA THR A 231 -6.90 -22.43 -7.74
C THR A 231 -5.93 -23.17 -8.66
N LEU A 232 -5.12 -24.09 -8.14
CA LEU A 232 -4.23 -24.91 -8.96
C LEU A 232 -5.03 -25.79 -9.95
N ILE A 233 -6.09 -26.45 -9.48
CA ILE A 233 -6.99 -27.27 -10.31
C ILE A 233 -7.66 -26.42 -11.41
N GLU A 234 -7.95 -25.15 -11.15
CA GLU A 234 -8.53 -24.24 -12.15
C GLU A 234 -7.49 -23.72 -13.17
N MET A 235 -6.24 -23.48 -12.74
CA MET A 235 -5.18 -22.93 -13.59
C MET A 235 -4.58 -23.97 -14.54
N GLU A 236 -4.44 -25.24 -14.13
CA GLU A 236 -3.89 -26.32 -14.96
C GLU A 236 -4.56 -26.47 -16.35
N PRO A 237 -5.89 -26.56 -16.47
CA PRO A 237 -6.54 -26.67 -17.77
C PRO A 237 -6.41 -25.39 -18.61
N LYS A 238 -6.43 -24.21 -17.97
CA LYS A 238 -6.22 -22.93 -18.67
C LYS A 238 -4.83 -22.87 -19.29
N LEU A 239 -3.81 -23.34 -18.59
CA LEU A 239 -2.44 -23.41 -19.11
C LEU A 239 -2.32 -24.35 -20.31
N ILE A 240 -2.97 -25.51 -20.26
CA ILE A 240 -2.97 -26.46 -21.39
C ILE A 240 -3.66 -25.84 -22.61
N GLN A 241 -4.77 -25.12 -22.41
CA GLN A 241 -5.47 -24.45 -23.50
C GLN A 241 -4.63 -23.32 -24.10
N THR A 242 -4.08 -22.42 -23.27
CA THR A 242 -3.24 -21.31 -23.78
C THR A 242 -1.97 -21.81 -24.45
N GLN A 243 -1.39 -22.92 -23.99
CA GLN A 243 -0.27 -23.57 -24.68
C GLN A 243 -0.65 -23.99 -26.10
N LYS A 244 -1.80 -24.64 -26.28
CA LYS A 244 -2.29 -25.03 -27.60
C LYS A 244 -2.56 -23.83 -28.50
N ASP A 245 -3.21 -22.79 -27.97
CA ASP A 245 -3.53 -21.58 -28.72
C ASP A 245 -2.24 -20.88 -29.22
N VAL A 246 -1.20 -20.80 -28.36
CA VAL A 246 0.12 -20.25 -28.73
C VAL A 246 0.81 -21.12 -29.79
N ASP A 247 0.76 -22.44 -29.67
CA ASP A 247 1.35 -23.36 -30.65
C ASP A 247 0.64 -23.25 -32.03
N GLU A 248 -0.68 -23.06 -32.05
CA GLU A 248 -1.44 -22.81 -33.28
C GLU A 248 -1.09 -21.46 -33.93
N MET A 249 -0.90 -20.40 -33.14
CA MET A 249 -0.47 -19.09 -33.66
C MET A 249 0.92 -19.14 -34.31
N ILE A 250 1.85 -19.94 -33.77
CA ILE A 250 3.18 -20.14 -34.37
C ILE A 250 3.05 -20.73 -35.78
N ILE A 251 2.18 -21.73 -35.93
CA ILE A 251 1.94 -22.38 -37.22
C ILE A 251 1.37 -21.36 -38.22
N GLN A 252 0.40 -20.53 -37.83
CA GLN A 252 -0.17 -19.49 -38.70
C GLN A 252 0.87 -18.44 -39.11
N ILE A 253 1.61 -17.87 -38.15
CA ILE A 253 2.65 -16.87 -38.42
C ILE A 253 3.72 -17.44 -39.37
N SER A 254 4.11 -18.70 -39.20
CA SER A 254 5.10 -19.34 -40.08
C SER A 254 4.61 -19.45 -41.53
N LYS A 255 3.33 -19.78 -41.75
CA LYS A 255 2.71 -19.86 -43.08
C LYS A 255 2.61 -18.47 -43.72
N ASP A 256 2.15 -17.48 -42.96
CA ASP A 256 1.96 -16.13 -43.48
C ASP A 256 3.30 -15.45 -43.81
N LYS A 257 4.36 -15.71 -43.03
CA LYS A 257 5.73 -15.26 -43.35
C LYS A 257 6.27 -15.83 -44.64
N ILE A 258 6.01 -17.10 -44.93
CA ILE A 258 6.43 -17.73 -46.19
C ILE A 258 5.70 -17.06 -47.37
N SER A 259 4.38 -16.91 -47.27
CA SER A 259 3.54 -16.24 -48.28
C SER A 259 3.96 -14.78 -48.53
N ALA A 260 4.25 -14.03 -47.48
CA ALA A 260 4.72 -12.65 -47.59
C ALA A 260 6.13 -12.56 -48.22
N ALA A 261 7.02 -13.52 -47.93
CA ALA A 261 8.35 -13.57 -48.55
C ALA A 261 8.28 -13.85 -50.07
N GLU A 262 7.38 -14.74 -50.50
CA GLU A 262 7.11 -14.98 -51.92
C GLU A 262 6.57 -13.72 -52.60
N THR A 263 5.60 -13.04 -51.97
CA THR A 263 5.02 -11.79 -52.48
C THR A 263 6.07 -10.67 -52.55
N LYS A 264 6.97 -10.59 -51.57
CA LYS A 264 8.07 -9.61 -51.53
C LYS A 264 9.07 -9.80 -52.67
N ALA A 265 9.38 -11.05 -53.01
CA ALA A 265 10.25 -11.35 -54.15
C ALA A 265 9.63 -10.88 -55.47
N ILE A 266 8.30 -11.03 -55.64
CA ILE A 266 7.57 -10.54 -56.82
C ILE A 266 7.63 -9.01 -56.90
N VAL A 267 7.38 -8.31 -55.78
CA VAL A 267 7.44 -6.83 -55.73
C VAL A 267 8.83 -6.30 -56.10
N LEU A 268 9.92 -6.94 -55.64
CA LEU A 268 11.28 -6.53 -56.00
C LEU A 268 11.59 -6.67 -57.49
N VAL A 269 11.06 -7.70 -58.15
CA VAL A 269 11.20 -7.91 -59.60
C VAL A 269 10.42 -6.85 -60.37
N GLU A 270 9.19 -6.56 -59.95
CA GLU A 270 8.35 -5.52 -60.55
C GLU A 270 8.92 -4.11 -60.33
N GLU A 271 9.52 -3.84 -59.16
CA GLU A 271 10.16 -2.55 -58.83
C GLU A 271 11.39 -2.31 -59.69
N ALA A 272 12.23 -3.33 -59.90
CA ALA A 272 13.37 -3.23 -60.80
C ALA A 272 12.94 -2.97 -62.27
N SER A 273 11.86 -3.62 -62.72
CA SER A 273 11.29 -3.40 -64.05
C SER A 273 10.70 -2.00 -64.21
N ALA A 274 9.96 -1.51 -63.21
CA ALA A 274 9.37 -0.17 -63.21
C ALA A 274 10.45 0.93 -63.14
N SER A 275 11.50 0.72 -62.35
CA SER A 275 12.64 1.66 -62.26
C SER A 275 13.39 1.79 -63.59
N LYS A 276 13.60 0.67 -64.29
CA LYS A 276 14.25 0.67 -65.61
C LYS A 276 13.40 1.42 -66.65
N LYS A 277 12.09 1.13 -66.72
CA LYS A 277 11.17 1.85 -67.62
C LYS A 277 11.09 3.35 -67.27
N ALA A 278 11.11 3.71 -65.99
CA ALA A 278 11.13 5.11 -65.56
C ALA A 278 12.42 5.86 -65.94
N ALA A 279 13.57 5.20 -65.88
CA ALA A 279 14.82 5.77 -66.36
C ALA A 279 14.80 5.99 -67.88
N ASP A 280 14.28 5.01 -68.64
CA ASP A 280 14.19 5.08 -70.09
C ASP A 280 13.23 6.19 -70.57
N THR A 281 12.03 6.31 -69.97
CA THR A 281 11.07 7.38 -70.30
C THR A 281 11.61 8.77 -69.94
N LYS A 282 12.37 8.90 -68.83
CA LYS A 282 13.00 10.16 -68.43
C LYS A 282 14.12 10.57 -69.39
N ALA A 283 14.93 9.62 -69.85
CA ALA A 283 15.98 9.90 -70.82
C ALA A 283 15.42 10.39 -72.17
N ILE A 284 14.29 9.82 -72.62
CA ILE A 284 13.57 10.26 -73.83
C ILE A 284 12.98 11.67 -73.65
N ALA A 285 12.47 11.98 -72.46
CA ALA A 285 11.97 13.32 -72.11
C ALA A 285 13.06 14.40 -72.10
N ASP A 286 14.20 14.10 -71.47
CA ASP A 286 15.32 15.03 -71.40
C ASP A 286 15.95 15.29 -72.79
N ASP A 287 15.97 14.29 -73.67
CA ASP A 287 16.47 14.41 -75.05
C ASP A 287 15.54 15.22 -75.96
N ALA A 288 14.22 15.04 -75.85
CA ALA A 288 13.24 15.82 -76.60
C ALA A 288 13.20 17.30 -76.19
N GLN A 289 13.45 17.60 -74.92
CA GLN A 289 13.50 18.97 -74.40
C GLN A 289 14.76 19.71 -74.86
N ARG A 290 15.92 19.03 -74.85
CA ARG A 290 17.20 19.60 -75.30
C ARG A 290 17.16 20.08 -76.75
N ASP A 291 16.58 19.29 -77.64
CA ASP A 291 16.53 19.64 -79.08
C ASP A 291 15.58 20.82 -79.34
N LEU A 292 14.50 20.94 -78.54
CA LEU A 292 13.54 22.04 -78.68
C LEU A 292 14.11 23.39 -78.19
N ASP A 293 15.02 23.35 -77.22
CA ASP A 293 15.70 24.54 -76.68
C ASP A 293 16.74 25.17 -77.64
N GLU A 294 17.16 24.49 -78.72
CA GLU A 294 18.15 24.99 -79.68
C GLU A 294 17.57 26.05 -80.67
N ALA A 295 16.27 25.97 -80.98
CA ALA A 295 15.60 26.85 -81.95
C ALA A 295 14.82 28.01 -81.33
N LEU A 296 14.41 27.91 -80.07
CA LEU A 296 13.64 28.95 -79.39
C LEU A 296 14.36 30.30 -79.23
N PRO A 297 15.69 30.37 -78.95
CA PRO A 297 16.39 31.65 -78.80
C PRO A 297 16.45 32.46 -80.10
N ALA A 298 16.74 31.78 -81.21
CA ALA A 298 16.84 32.43 -82.53
C ALA A 298 15.50 32.99 -83.01
N LEU A 299 14.38 32.34 -82.65
CA LEU A 299 13.03 32.82 -82.96
C LEU A 299 12.62 33.99 -82.07
N ALA A 300 12.99 33.96 -80.78
CA ALA A 300 12.73 35.07 -79.86
C ALA A 300 13.47 36.36 -80.26
N GLU A 301 14.74 36.25 -80.66
CA GLU A 301 15.56 37.38 -81.14
C GLU A 301 14.99 38.01 -82.41
N ALA A 302 14.50 37.19 -83.34
CA ALA A 302 13.92 37.68 -84.59
C ALA A 302 12.58 38.39 -84.39
N VAL A 303 11.70 37.88 -83.53
CA VAL A 303 10.43 38.52 -83.18
C VAL A 303 10.68 39.84 -82.43
N GLN A 304 11.70 39.90 -81.57
CA GLN A 304 12.08 41.13 -80.88
C GLN A 304 12.57 42.20 -81.88
N CYS A 305 13.42 41.83 -82.84
CA CYS A 305 13.89 42.73 -83.88
C CYS A 305 12.77 43.29 -84.78
N LEU A 306 11.67 42.54 -84.98
CA LEU A 306 10.50 43.03 -85.70
C LEU A 306 9.69 44.06 -84.92
N LYS A 307 9.60 43.94 -83.59
CA LYS A 307 8.88 44.90 -82.72
C LYS A 307 9.55 46.26 -82.63
N ASP A 308 10.87 46.32 -82.84
CA ASP A 308 11.67 47.55 -82.77
C ASP A 308 11.63 48.39 -84.07
N LEU A 309 10.98 47.90 -85.13
CA LEU A 309 10.81 48.61 -86.40
C LEU A 309 9.67 49.64 -86.34
N LYS A 310 9.92 50.83 -86.91
CA LYS A 310 8.88 51.87 -87.05
C LYS A 310 8.35 51.92 -88.47
N LYS A 311 7.10 52.35 -88.63
CA LYS A 311 6.45 52.54 -89.94
C LYS A 311 7.29 53.37 -90.92
N ALA A 312 7.98 54.40 -90.42
CA ALA A 312 8.84 55.27 -91.22
C ALA A 312 9.98 54.49 -91.91
N ASP A 313 10.55 53.47 -91.25
CA ASP A 313 11.68 52.68 -91.77
C ASP A 313 11.24 51.77 -92.95
N ILE A 314 9.97 51.35 -92.97
CA ILE A 314 9.37 50.54 -94.04
C ILE A 314 8.93 51.43 -95.21
N ASP A 315 8.39 52.62 -94.92
CA ASP A 315 8.02 53.62 -95.92
C ASP A 315 9.25 54.14 -96.69
N GLU A 316 10.42 54.24 -96.05
CA GLU A 316 11.70 54.59 -96.69
C GLU A 316 12.06 53.59 -97.81
N VAL A 317 12.01 52.29 -97.50
CA VAL A 317 12.32 51.21 -98.46
C VAL A 317 11.34 51.20 -99.64
N LYS A 318 10.07 51.56 -99.40
CA LYS A 318 9.04 51.66 -100.43
C LYS A 318 9.27 52.83 -101.40
N SER A 319 9.83 53.94 -100.92
CA SER A 319 10.01 55.17 -101.71
C SER A 319 11.23 55.14 -102.66
N LEU A 320 12.06 54.10 -102.57
CA LEU A 320 13.25 53.92 -103.41
C LEU A 320 12.88 53.64 -104.87
N GLY A 321 13.21 54.58 -105.77
CA GLY A 321 12.98 54.43 -107.21
C GLY A 321 13.87 53.37 -107.90
N ARG A 322 15.11 53.17 -107.42
CA ARG A 322 16.02 52.09 -107.81
C ARG A 322 16.70 51.51 -106.56
N PRO A 323 16.23 50.39 -106.01
CA PRO A 323 16.74 49.82 -104.77
C PRO A 323 18.11 49.14 -104.94
N PRO A 324 18.98 49.14 -103.90
CA PRO A 324 20.19 48.32 -103.86
C PRO A 324 19.89 46.81 -103.93
N VAL A 325 20.83 46.03 -104.49
CA VAL A 325 20.68 44.57 -104.70
C VAL A 325 20.31 43.81 -103.42
N ASN A 326 20.85 44.20 -102.25
CA ASN A 326 20.58 43.54 -100.97
C ASN A 326 19.14 43.78 -100.46
N VAL A 327 18.56 44.95 -100.77
CA VAL A 327 17.16 45.27 -100.45
C VAL A 327 16.22 44.42 -101.31
N VAL A 328 16.52 44.27 -102.60
CA VAL A 328 15.76 43.40 -103.51
C VAL A 328 15.80 41.95 -103.04
N ARG A 329 16.95 41.43 -102.60
CA ARG A 329 17.09 40.06 -102.09
C ARG A 329 16.26 39.80 -100.84
N THR A 330 16.26 40.74 -99.89
CA THR A 330 15.47 40.63 -98.66
C THR A 330 13.98 40.65 -98.93
N LEU A 331 13.53 41.55 -99.80
CA LEU A 331 12.13 41.61 -100.20
C LEU A 331 11.72 40.37 -101.02
N THR A 332 12.63 39.81 -101.81
CA THR A 332 12.40 38.54 -102.51
C THR A 332 12.20 37.40 -101.52
N ALA A 333 13.06 37.27 -100.51
CA ALA A 333 12.94 36.24 -99.46
C ALA A 333 11.62 36.39 -98.66
N CYS A 334 11.21 37.61 -98.32
CA CYS A 334 9.92 37.85 -97.67
C CYS A 334 8.73 37.59 -98.59
N CYS A 335 8.80 37.96 -99.87
CA CYS A 335 7.76 37.62 -100.83
C CYS A 335 7.60 36.11 -101.02
N ILE A 336 8.70 35.35 -100.97
CA ILE A 336 8.64 33.89 -101.01
C ILE A 336 8.02 33.32 -99.71
N MET A 337 8.38 33.86 -98.53
CA MET A 337 7.76 33.46 -97.24
C MET A 337 6.23 33.67 -97.20
N PHE A 338 5.75 34.72 -97.88
CA PHE A 338 4.33 35.07 -97.99
C PHE A 338 3.65 34.56 -99.28
N ASP A 339 4.34 33.73 -100.07
CA ASP A 339 3.85 33.13 -101.34
C ASP A 339 3.32 34.16 -102.37
N ILE A 340 4.03 35.29 -102.53
CA ILE A 340 3.69 36.36 -103.47
C ILE A 340 4.41 36.16 -104.82
N LYS A 341 3.63 36.05 -105.90
CA LYS A 341 4.14 35.83 -107.28
C LYS A 341 4.84 37.09 -107.86
N PRO A 342 5.94 36.94 -108.64
CA PRO A 342 6.68 38.06 -109.23
C PRO A 342 5.96 38.72 -110.42
N ASP A 343 6.19 40.02 -110.62
CA ASP A 343 5.76 40.76 -111.82
C ASP A 343 6.80 40.56 -112.96
N LEU A 344 6.34 40.32 -114.19
CA LEU A 344 7.21 40.11 -115.37
C LEU A 344 7.48 41.43 -116.10
N VAL A 345 8.73 41.89 -116.13
CA VAL A 345 9.14 43.15 -116.76
C VAL A 345 10.20 42.89 -117.84
N ASN A 346 10.16 43.65 -118.95
CA ASN A 346 11.17 43.58 -120.02
C ASN A 346 12.47 44.28 -119.57
N ASP A 347 13.61 43.62 -119.78
CA ASP A 347 14.94 44.06 -119.34
C ASP A 347 15.44 45.30 -120.12
N PRO A 348 15.96 46.37 -119.47
CA PRO A 348 16.49 47.55 -120.16
C PRO A 348 17.77 47.32 -120.97
N ASP A 349 18.58 46.29 -120.67
CA ASP A 349 19.90 46.09 -121.28
C ASP A 349 19.94 44.99 -122.36
N ASN A 350 18.81 44.32 -122.66
CA ASN A 350 18.70 43.37 -123.78
C ASN A 350 17.25 43.26 -124.31
N PRO A 351 16.93 43.77 -125.52
CA PRO A 351 15.58 43.69 -126.08
C PRO A 351 15.18 42.24 -126.42
N GLY A 352 14.30 41.63 -125.62
CA GLY A 352 13.68 40.33 -125.93
C GLY A 352 13.60 39.29 -124.79
N LYS A 353 14.19 39.56 -123.61
CA LYS A 353 14.04 38.68 -122.42
C LYS A 353 13.24 39.38 -121.30
N LYS A 354 12.31 38.64 -120.70
CA LYS A 354 11.49 39.06 -119.55
C LYS A 354 12.16 38.60 -118.26
N VAL A 355 12.46 39.51 -117.35
CA VAL A 355 13.03 39.22 -116.02
C VAL A 355 11.93 39.30 -114.97
N LYS A 356 11.97 38.40 -113.98
CA LYS A 356 11.04 38.36 -112.84
C LYS A 356 11.46 39.43 -111.83
N ASP A 357 10.68 40.48 -111.70
CA ASP A 357 10.92 41.59 -110.79
C ASP A 357 10.09 41.42 -109.51
N TYR A 358 10.72 40.88 -108.47
CA TYR A 358 10.10 40.72 -107.15
C TYR A 358 10.00 42.04 -106.38
N PHE A 359 10.75 43.09 -106.78
CA PHE A 359 10.72 44.36 -106.07
C PHE A 359 9.40 45.11 -106.32
N LYS A 360 8.93 45.18 -107.57
CA LYS A 360 7.63 45.80 -107.88
C LYS A 360 6.45 45.03 -107.26
N ALA A 361 6.52 43.70 -107.23
CA ALA A 361 5.52 42.87 -106.55
C ALA A 361 5.53 43.10 -105.02
N ALA A 362 6.73 43.18 -104.41
CA ALA A 362 6.88 43.54 -103.00
C ALA A 362 6.35 44.95 -102.70
N GLN A 363 6.62 45.93 -103.56
CA GLN A 363 6.17 47.32 -103.37
C GLN A 363 4.64 47.45 -103.39
N LYS A 364 3.97 46.68 -104.25
CA LYS A 364 2.50 46.67 -104.40
C LYS A 364 1.77 45.84 -103.35
N ASN A 365 2.35 44.71 -102.92
CA ASN A 365 1.64 43.75 -102.07
C ASN A 365 2.17 43.71 -100.63
N LEU A 366 3.50 43.70 -100.46
CA LEU A 366 4.17 43.55 -99.16
C LEU A 366 4.36 44.89 -98.45
N LEU A 367 4.83 45.92 -99.16
CA LEU A 367 5.11 47.27 -98.65
C LEU A 367 3.93 48.24 -98.85
N ALA A 368 2.75 47.75 -99.26
CA ALA A 368 1.56 48.59 -99.41
C ALA A 368 1.12 49.21 -98.08
N ASN A 369 1.15 48.41 -96.99
CA ASN A 369 0.79 48.81 -95.64
C ASN A 369 1.80 48.27 -94.63
N ALA A 370 2.67 49.14 -94.12
CA ALA A 370 3.74 48.81 -93.19
C ALA A 370 3.26 48.17 -91.87
N ASN A 371 2.10 48.59 -91.34
CA ASN A 371 1.57 48.03 -90.09
C ASN A 371 1.04 46.61 -90.29
N LYS A 372 0.44 46.32 -91.45
CA LYS A 372 -0.09 45.00 -91.77
C LYS A 372 1.03 43.97 -91.94
N LEU A 373 2.13 44.35 -92.59
CA LEU A 373 3.30 43.48 -92.75
C LEU A 373 3.91 43.05 -91.40
N LEU A 374 4.04 43.97 -90.44
CA LEU A 374 4.58 43.66 -89.12
C LEU A 374 3.69 42.70 -88.32
N ASP A 375 2.37 42.84 -88.46
CA ASP A 375 1.39 41.96 -87.81
C ASP A 375 1.38 40.56 -88.47
N ASP A 376 1.41 40.51 -89.80
CA ASP A 376 1.48 39.26 -90.58
C ASP A 376 2.79 38.49 -90.32
N MET A 377 3.91 39.18 -90.06
CA MET A 377 5.19 38.54 -89.68
C MET A 377 5.19 38.07 -88.22
N SER A 378 4.51 38.78 -87.32
CA SER A 378 4.45 38.42 -85.89
C SER A 378 3.51 37.23 -85.64
N ASN A 379 2.42 37.13 -86.39
CA ASN A 379 1.39 36.09 -86.27
C ASN A 379 1.55 34.96 -87.30
N TYR A 380 2.73 34.84 -87.92
CA TYR A 380 3.00 33.80 -88.90
C TYR A 380 2.98 32.40 -88.27
N ASP A 381 2.31 31.45 -88.92
CA ASP A 381 2.20 30.07 -88.46
C ASP A 381 3.55 29.34 -88.64
N LYS A 382 4.36 29.41 -87.59
CA LYS A 382 5.70 28.81 -87.51
C LYS A 382 5.69 27.29 -87.44
N ASP A 383 4.57 26.69 -87.04
CA ASP A 383 4.44 25.24 -86.82
C ASP A 383 4.05 24.51 -88.12
N ASN A 384 3.49 25.21 -89.12
CA ASN A 384 2.96 24.61 -90.35
C ASN A 384 3.37 25.35 -91.65
N ILE A 385 4.67 25.51 -91.88
CA ILE A 385 5.22 26.15 -93.10
C ILE A 385 5.22 25.13 -94.26
N PRO A 386 4.59 25.43 -95.43
CA PRO A 386 4.61 24.55 -96.59
C PRO A 386 6.02 24.27 -97.12
N GLY A 387 6.39 23.00 -97.31
CA GLY A 387 7.74 22.60 -97.71
C GLY A 387 8.27 23.24 -99.00
N HIS A 388 7.39 23.61 -99.95
CA HIS A 388 7.79 24.29 -101.18
C HIS A 388 8.31 25.74 -100.98
N ILE A 389 7.90 26.41 -99.90
CA ILE A 389 8.38 27.75 -99.51
C ILE A 389 9.81 27.64 -98.95
N ILE A 390 10.06 26.59 -98.17
CA ILE A 390 11.36 26.33 -97.53
C ILE A 390 12.43 26.00 -98.57
N THR A 391 12.13 25.15 -99.56
CA THR A 391 13.07 24.83 -100.65
C THR A 391 13.44 26.07 -101.49
N GLN A 392 12.53 27.05 -101.60
CA GLN A 392 12.80 28.29 -102.33
C GLN A 392 13.61 29.31 -101.50
N ILE A 393 13.61 29.21 -100.17
CA ILE A 393 14.34 30.10 -99.25
C ILE A 393 15.71 29.55 -98.86
N GLU A 394 15.90 28.24 -98.94
CA GLU A 394 17.16 27.55 -98.67
C GLU A 394 18.39 28.18 -99.39
N PRO A 395 18.32 28.54 -100.70
CA PRO A 395 19.43 29.23 -101.36
C PRO A 395 19.75 30.61 -100.78
N PHE A 396 18.75 31.30 -100.19
CA PHE A 396 18.94 32.59 -99.54
C PHE A 396 19.53 32.45 -98.14
N TYR A 397 19.17 31.41 -97.38
CA TYR A 397 19.76 31.14 -96.06
C TYR A 397 21.27 30.82 -96.16
N ASN A 398 21.67 30.12 -97.23
CA ASN A 398 23.04 29.68 -97.47
C ASN A 398 23.92 30.73 -98.20
N ASP A 399 23.36 31.85 -98.68
CA ASP A 399 24.14 32.91 -99.35
C ASP A 399 24.93 33.75 -98.32
N PRO A 400 26.27 33.84 -98.43
CA PRO A 400 27.11 34.65 -97.53
C PRO A 400 26.74 36.14 -97.52
N ASN A 401 26.11 36.65 -98.58
CA ASN A 401 25.69 38.05 -98.69
C ASN A 401 24.31 38.32 -98.07
N PHE A 402 23.61 37.29 -97.58
CA PHE A 402 22.28 37.37 -96.96
C PHE A 402 22.35 37.18 -95.43
N THR A 403 23.22 37.96 -94.79
CA THR A 403 23.35 38.01 -93.32
C THR A 403 22.77 39.32 -92.77
N PRO A 404 22.19 39.29 -91.55
CA PRO A 404 21.64 40.50 -90.93
C PRO A 404 22.64 41.67 -90.86
N GLU A 405 23.92 41.38 -90.68
CA GLU A 405 25.01 42.37 -90.57
C GLU A 405 25.34 43.06 -91.91
N ILE A 406 25.26 42.35 -93.03
CA ILE A 406 25.55 42.91 -94.37
C ILE A 406 24.36 43.73 -94.87
N ILE A 407 23.14 43.29 -94.56
CA ILE A 407 21.89 43.95 -94.98
C ILE A 407 21.61 45.21 -94.16
N GLU A 408 22.09 45.28 -92.91
CA GLU A 408 22.00 46.48 -92.05
C GLU A 408 22.60 47.72 -92.71
N LYS A 409 23.70 47.57 -93.45
CA LYS A 409 24.36 48.67 -94.17
C LYS A 409 23.50 49.26 -95.29
N ALA A 410 22.48 48.53 -95.76
CA ALA A 410 21.56 48.97 -96.80
C ALA A 410 20.23 49.49 -96.24
N SER A 411 19.66 48.85 -95.21
CA SER A 411 18.45 49.32 -94.52
C SER A 411 18.21 48.56 -93.20
N LYS A 412 17.82 49.29 -92.15
CA LYS A 412 17.43 48.72 -90.85
C LYS A 412 16.16 47.85 -90.93
N ALA A 413 15.20 48.22 -91.77
CA ALA A 413 13.98 47.43 -92.01
C ALA A 413 14.30 46.09 -92.68
N CYS A 414 15.24 46.08 -93.62
CA CYS A 414 15.65 44.84 -94.29
C CYS A 414 16.43 43.89 -93.36
N LYS A 415 17.19 44.40 -92.40
CA LYS A 415 17.89 43.58 -91.39
C LYS A 415 16.91 42.70 -90.59
N ALA A 416 15.84 43.31 -90.06
CA ALA A 416 14.84 42.60 -89.26
C ALA A 416 14.02 41.61 -90.10
N MET A 417 13.71 41.97 -91.36
CA MET A 417 13.06 41.07 -92.32
C MET A 417 13.93 39.84 -92.65
N CYS A 418 15.24 40.02 -92.80
CA CYS A 418 16.19 38.92 -93.00
C CYS A 418 16.31 38.01 -91.76
N MET A 419 16.45 38.59 -90.55
CA MET A 419 16.51 37.80 -89.31
C MET A 419 15.28 36.92 -89.10
N TRP A 420 14.09 37.46 -89.36
CA TRP A 420 12.84 36.72 -89.28
C TRP A 420 12.77 35.54 -90.26
N ALA A 421 13.08 35.76 -91.54
CA ALA A 421 13.05 34.68 -92.52
C ALA A 421 14.05 33.56 -92.18
N ARG A 422 15.23 33.90 -91.62
CA ARG A 422 16.24 32.93 -91.17
C ARG A 422 15.82 32.16 -89.92
N ALA A 423 15.16 32.82 -88.97
CA ALA A 423 14.69 32.17 -87.73
C ALA A 423 13.54 31.19 -87.98
N MET A 424 12.61 31.53 -88.89
CA MET A 424 11.52 30.64 -89.29
C MET A 424 12.02 29.36 -89.98
N TYR A 425 13.05 29.48 -90.83
CA TYR A 425 13.72 28.33 -91.44
C TYR A 425 14.38 27.42 -90.38
N LYS A 426 15.09 27.99 -89.40
CA LYS A 426 15.76 27.23 -88.32
C LYS A 426 14.75 26.51 -87.40
N TYR A 427 13.63 27.15 -87.08
CA TYR A 427 12.59 26.57 -86.23
C TYR A 427 11.93 25.35 -86.88
N HIS A 428 11.57 25.44 -88.17
CA HIS A 428 10.93 24.32 -88.88
C HIS A 428 11.83 23.08 -88.98
N GLN A 429 13.14 23.26 -89.18
CA GLN A 429 14.11 22.15 -89.19
C GLN A 429 14.17 21.41 -87.85
N VAL A 430 14.08 22.15 -86.73
CA VAL A 430 14.08 21.56 -85.39
C VAL A 430 12.76 20.87 -85.06
N THR A 431 11.62 21.43 -85.47
CA THR A 431 10.30 20.82 -85.24
C THR A 431 10.17 19.43 -85.90
N LEU A 432 10.72 19.24 -87.10
CA LEU A 432 10.78 17.94 -87.80
C LEU A 432 11.53 16.86 -87.01
N VAL A 433 12.56 17.23 -86.24
CA VAL A 433 13.36 16.31 -85.42
C VAL A 433 12.66 15.97 -84.10
N VAL A 434 11.87 16.90 -83.54
CA VAL A 434 11.24 16.75 -82.23
C VAL A 434 9.87 16.04 -82.28
N GLU A 435 9.12 16.16 -83.39
CA GLU A 435 7.82 15.46 -83.56
C GLU A 435 7.85 13.94 -83.35
N PRO A 436 8.80 13.16 -83.92
CA PRO A 436 8.86 11.72 -83.67
C PRO A 436 9.21 11.40 -82.20
N LYS A 437 10.04 12.23 -81.55
CA LYS A 437 10.42 12.07 -80.14
C LYS A 437 9.26 12.31 -79.19
N LYS A 438 8.36 13.26 -79.51
CA LYS A 438 7.13 13.51 -78.74
C LYS A 438 6.15 12.32 -78.78
N LYS A 439 6.04 11.62 -79.91
CA LYS A 439 5.21 10.41 -80.01
C LYS A 439 5.81 9.24 -79.22
N GLN A 440 7.13 9.02 -79.33
CA GLN A 440 7.82 8.00 -78.55
C GLN A 440 7.73 8.23 -77.04
N LEU A 441 7.75 9.50 -76.60
CA LEU A 441 7.54 9.86 -75.20
C LEU A 441 6.14 9.51 -74.71
N ALA A 442 5.10 9.75 -75.52
CA ALA A 442 3.73 9.43 -75.14
C ALA A 442 3.52 7.91 -74.98
N GLU A 443 4.04 7.11 -75.91
CA GLU A 443 3.99 5.63 -75.84
C GLU A 443 4.79 5.08 -74.64
N ALA A 444 5.98 5.64 -74.38
CA ALA A 444 6.81 5.25 -73.23
C ALA A 444 6.17 5.65 -71.88
N GLN A 445 5.43 6.76 -71.85
CA GLN A 445 4.69 7.21 -70.66
C GLN A 445 3.49 6.31 -70.36
N GLU A 446 2.72 5.90 -71.37
CA GLU A 446 1.59 4.99 -71.20
C GLU A 446 2.03 3.62 -70.67
N SER A 447 3.12 3.05 -71.22
CA SER A 447 3.68 1.78 -70.72
C SER A 447 4.23 1.89 -69.29
N LEU A 448 4.73 3.08 -68.90
CA LEU A 448 5.19 3.34 -67.54
C LEU A 448 4.02 3.38 -66.56
N ASP A 449 2.94 4.07 -66.91
CA ASP A 449 1.74 4.21 -66.08
C ASP A 449 1.09 2.84 -65.81
N GLU A 450 1.01 1.97 -66.80
CA GLU A 450 0.53 0.59 -66.63
C GLU A 450 1.40 -0.20 -65.64
N THR A 451 2.73 -0.13 -65.77
CA THR A 451 3.63 -0.82 -64.83
C THR A 451 3.59 -0.24 -63.43
N MET A 452 3.36 1.06 -63.28
CA MET A 452 3.19 1.71 -61.98
C MET A 452 1.88 1.28 -61.29
N ILE A 453 0.80 1.04 -62.03
CA ILE A 453 -0.46 0.51 -61.48
C ILE A 453 -0.25 -0.92 -60.93
N ILE A 454 0.46 -1.77 -61.68
CA ILE A 454 0.77 -3.15 -61.27
C ILE A 454 1.66 -3.14 -60.02
N LEU A 455 2.76 -2.37 -60.05
CA LEU A 455 3.65 -2.19 -58.91
C LEU A 455 2.91 -1.73 -57.66
N LYS A 456 2.03 -0.72 -57.79
CA LYS A 456 1.27 -0.17 -56.67
C LYS A 456 0.28 -1.19 -56.10
N ARG A 457 -0.33 -2.03 -56.94
CA ARG A 457 -1.19 -3.13 -56.49
C ARG A 457 -0.37 -4.17 -55.72
N ALA A 458 0.79 -4.59 -56.24
CA ALA A 458 1.66 -5.56 -55.60
C ALA A 458 2.25 -5.04 -54.27
N GLN A 459 2.64 -3.76 -54.22
CA GLN A 459 3.08 -3.08 -52.99
C GLN A 459 1.97 -3.00 -51.94
N ASN A 460 0.72 -2.72 -52.34
CA ASN A 460 -0.40 -2.71 -51.42
C ASN A 460 -0.72 -4.11 -50.85
N THR A 461 -0.62 -5.16 -51.68
CA THR A 461 -0.80 -6.55 -51.20
C THR A 461 0.32 -6.96 -50.26
N LEU A 462 1.57 -6.58 -50.55
CA LEU A 462 2.70 -6.81 -49.66
C LEU A 462 2.49 -6.08 -48.32
N LYS A 463 2.11 -4.81 -48.36
CA LYS A 463 1.86 -4.02 -47.14
C LYS A 463 0.73 -4.60 -46.30
N ALA A 464 -0.37 -5.04 -46.92
CA ALA A 464 -1.46 -5.70 -46.19
C ALA A 464 -1.02 -7.01 -45.53
N ALA A 465 -0.16 -7.80 -46.19
CA ALA A 465 0.41 -9.02 -45.62
C ALA A 465 1.40 -8.69 -44.48
N GLU A 466 2.26 -7.68 -44.63
CA GLU A 466 3.18 -7.22 -43.60
C GLU A 466 2.42 -6.66 -42.37
N ASP A 467 1.35 -5.89 -42.56
CA ASP A 467 0.50 -5.38 -41.48
C ASP A 467 -0.22 -6.52 -40.73
N GLN A 468 -0.72 -7.54 -41.45
CA GLN A 468 -1.31 -8.74 -40.84
C GLN A 468 -0.29 -9.54 -40.03
N ILE A 469 0.93 -9.73 -40.56
CA ILE A 469 2.02 -10.40 -39.82
C ILE A 469 2.36 -9.59 -38.57
N ALA A 470 2.48 -8.27 -38.65
CA ALA A 470 2.78 -7.43 -37.50
C ALA A 470 1.70 -7.53 -36.41
N GLN A 471 0.42 -7.58 -36.81
CA GLN A 471 -0.70 -7.75 -35.88
C GLN A 471 -0.70 -9.15 -35.22
N LEU A 472 -0.43 -10.20 -36.00
CA LEU A 472 -0.33 -11.57 -35.50
C LEU A 472 0.88 -11.73 -34.57
N GLU A 473 2.04 -11.13 -34.89
CA GLU A 473 3.22 -11.12 -34.04
C GLU A 473 2.98 -10.38 -32.71
N ALA A 474 2.26 -9.25 -32.74
CA ALA A 474 1.87 -8.54 -31.52
C ALA A 474 0.92 -9.39 -30.65
N SER A 475 -0.08 -10.02 -31.26
CA SER A 475 -1.03 -10.89 -30.57
C SER A 475 -0.35 -12.15 -30.00
N PHE A 476 0.59 -12.73 -30.75
CA PHE A 476 1.42 -13.85 -30.31
C PHE A 476 2.30 -13.46 -29.12
N LYS A 477 2.95 -12.29 -29.17
CA LYS A 477 3.78 -11.82 -28.06
C LYS A 477 2.94 -11.67 -26.78
N GLU A 478 1.77 -11.05 -26.87
CA GLU A 478 0.86 -10.92 -25.73
C GLU A 478 0.39 -12.29 -25.20
N ALA A 479 0.05 -13.23 -26.09
CA ALA A 479 -0.36 -14.58 -25.72
C ALA A 479 0.79 -15.38 -25.08
N ASN A 480 2.02 -15.24 -25.60
CA ASN A 480 3.20 -15.89 -25.05
C ASN A 480 3.58 -15.30 -23.68
N ASP A 481 3.51 -13.98 -23.50
CA ASP A 481 3.75 -13.33 -22.20
C ASP A 481 2.71 -13.81 -21.16
N LYS A 482 1.43 -13.91 -21.53
CA LYS A 482 0.37 -14.47 -20.67
C LYS A 482 0.62 -15.94 -20.33
N LYS A 483 1.07 -16.73 -21.30
CA LYS A 483 1.44 -18.14 -21.09
C LYS A 483 2.61 -18.25 -20.11
N GLU A 484 3.68 -17.49 -20.30
CA GLU A 484 4.85 -17.51 -19.40
C GLU A 484 4.47 -17.10 -17.97
N GLN A 485 3.61 -16.07 -17.82
CA GLN A 485 3.05 -15.69 -16.52
C GLN A 485 2.22 -16.83 -15.90
N LEU A 486 1.34 -17.48 -16.66
CA LEU A 486 0.56 -18.61 -16.18
C LEU A 486 1.44 -19.80 -15.79
N VAL A 487 2.50 -20.11 -16.54
CA VAL A 487 3.47 -21.15 -16.19
C VAL A 487 4.13 -20.82 -14.85
N PHE A 488 4.62 -19.59 -14.69
CA PHE A 488 5.24 -19.12 -13.46
C PHE A 488 4.28 -19.20 -12.26
N ASP A 489 3.04 -18.77 -12.42
CA ASP A 489 2.03 -18.78 -11.37
C ASP A 489 1.65 -20.22 -10.94
N VAL A 490 1.50 -21.14 -11.91
CA VAL A 490 1.23 -22.56 -11.65
C VAL A 490 2.40 -23.21 -10.92
N GLU A 491 3.64 -22.99 -11.35
CA GLU A 491 4.82 -23.53 -10.67
C GLU A 491 4.97 -22.99 -9.26
N GLN A 492 4.77 -21.68 -9.08
CA GLN A 492 4.82 -21.04 -7.76
C GLN A 492 3.71 -21.58 -6.85
N CYS A 493 2.49 -21.74 -7.36
CA CYS A 493 1.36 -22.31 -6.63
C CYS A 493 1.67 -23.76 -6.22
N ARG A 494 2.15 -24.60 -7.14
CA ARG A 494 2.53 -26.00 -6.88
C ARG A 494 3.62 -26.10 -5.82
N ALA A 495 4.65 -25.26 -5.89
CA ALA A 495 5.74 -25.23 -4.90
C ALA A 495 5.24 -24.78 -3.52
N ARG A 496 4.38 -23.76 -3.45
CA ARG A 496 3.74 -23.32 -2.20
C ARG A 496 2.86 -24.42 -1.60
N LEU A 497 2.09 -25.10 -2.44
CA LEU A 497 1.17 -26.15 -2.05
C LEU A 497 1.91 -27.38 -1.52
N ASP A 498 2.99 -27.83 -2.16
CA ASP A 498 3.81 -28.94 -1.68
C ASP A 498 4.41 -28.63 -0.29
N ARG A 499 4.97 -27.43 -0.12
CA ARG A 499 5.48 -26.98 1.20
C ARG A 499 4.39 -26.93 2.26
N ALA A 500 3.21 -26.41 1.91
CA ALA A 500 2.11 -26.27 2.84
C ALA A 500 1.48 -27.62 3.21
N VAL A 501 1.39 -28.57 2.28
CA VAL A 501 0.95 -29.94 2.56
C VAL A 501 1.93 -30.66 3.49
N LYS A 502 3.25 -30.51 3.27
CA LYS A 502 4.27 -31.06 4.18
C LYS A 502 4.16 -30.47 5.58
N LEU A 503 3.97 -29.15 5.69
CA LEU A 503 3.78 -28.47 6.97
C LEU A 503 2.51 -28.97 7.68
N MET A 504 1.38 -29.05 6.96
CA MET A 504 0.11 -29.54 7.50
C MET A 504 0.17 -31.01 7.93
N GLY A 505 0.87 -31.85 7.16
CA GLY A 505 1.11 -33.25 7.52
C GLY A 505 1.94 -33.37 8.79
N GLY A 506 3.00 -32.56 8.92
CA GLY A 506 3.84 -32.52 10.12
C GLY A 506 3.13 -31.97 11.36
N LEU A 507 2.22 -31.01 11.19
CA LEU A 507 1.48 -30.36 12.29
C LEU A 507 0.11 -30.98 12.57
N GLY A 508 -0.29 -32.01 11.83
CA GLY A 508 -1.58 -32.67 12.01
C GLY A 508 -1.73 -33.33 13.38
N GLY A 509 -0.67 -34.00 13.86
CA GLY A 509 -0.63 -34.58 15.20
C GLY A 509 -0.66 -33.52 16.29
N GLU A 510 0.11 -32.44 16.12
CA GLU A 510 0.13 -31.27 17.00
C GLU A 510 -1.25 -30.63 17.09
N ARG A 511 -1.99 -30.50 15.98
CA ARG A 511 -3.35 -29.97 15.98
C ARG A 511 -4.26 -30.78 16.89
N THR A 512 -4.34 -32.10 16.68
CA THR A 512 -5.20 -32.98 17.49
C THR A 512 -4.80 -32.90 18.97
N ARG A 513 -3.49 -32.88 19.26
CA ARG A 513 -2.99 -32.73 20.62
C ARG A 513 -3.40 -31.40 21.23
N TRP A 514 -3.15 -30.27 20.56
CA TRP A 514 -3.48 -28.94 21.06
C TRP A 514 -4.98 -28.74 21.22
N THR A 515 -5.81 -29.24 20.30
CA THR A 515 -7.27 -29.20 20.45
C THR A 515 -7.72 -29.95 21.69
N LYS A 516 -7.18 -31.16 21.92
CA LYS A 516 -7.47 -31.92 23.14
C LYS A 516 -6.99 -31.18 24.40
N THR A 517 -5.75 -30.68 24.40
CA THR A 517 -5.20 -29.93 25.53
C THR A 517 -5.98 -28.64 25.81
N CYS A 518 -6.48 -27.93 24.80
CA CYS A 518 -7.37 -26.78 24.99
C CYS A 518 -8.67 -27.18 25.68
N ALA A 519 -9.27 -28.30 25.29
CA ALA A 519 -10.49 -28.81 25.93
C ALA A 519 -10.21 -29.18 27.39
N ASP A 520 -9.11 -29.90 27.65
CA ASP A 520 -8.69 -30.28 29.00
C ASP A 520 -8.39 -29.06 29.87
N LEU A 521 -7.71 -28.05 29.34
CA LEU A 521 -7.42 -26.77 30.03
C LEU A 521 -8.69 -25.94 30.27
N THR A 522 -9.68 -26.00 29.38
CA THR A 522 -10.96 -25.32 29.58
C THR A 522 -11.73 -25.95 30.74
N LEU A 523 -11.80 -27.28 30.77
CA LEU A 523 -12.41 -28.01 31.89
C LEU A 523 -11.63 -27.76 33.21
N SER A 524 -10.30 -27.75 33.15
CA SER A 524 -9.46 -27.42 34.30
C SER A 524 -9.73 -25.99 34.79
N TYR A 525 -9.87 -25.01 33.89
CA TYR A 525 -10.14 -23.62 34.23
C TYR A 525 -11.44 -23.45 35.02
N ASP A 526 -12.49 -24.19 34.65
CA ASP A 526 -13.76 -24.19 35.38
C ASP A 526 -13.61 -24.87 36.76
N ASN A 527 -12.88 -25.98 36.82
CA ASN A 527 -12.60 -26.72 38.05
C ASN A 527 -11.67 -25.99 39.04
N LEU A 528 -10.92 -24.97 38.59
CA LEU A 528 -10.04 -24.17 39.45
C LEU A 528 -10.78 -23.55 40.64
N VAL A 529 -12.09 -23.34 40.54
CA VAL A 529 -12.93 -22.78 41.61
C VAL A 529 -12.85 -23.66 42.86
N GLY A 530 -13.15 -24.96 42.76
CA GLY A 530 -13.03 -25.90 43.88
C GLY A 530 -11.59 -26.25 44.23
N ASP A 531 -10.72 -26.39 43.23
CA ASP A 531 -9.31 -26.76 43.45
C ASP A 531 -8.56 -25.70 44.26
N SER A 532 -8.88 -24.43 44.02
CA SER A 532 -8.32 -23.29 44.76
C SER A 532 -8.85 -23.20 46.19
N LEU A 533 -10.08 -23.65 46.46
CA LEU A 533 -10.63 -23.68 47.81
C LEU A 533 -9.88 -24.64 48.72
N ILE A 534 -9.69 -25.89 48.27
CA ILE A 534 -8.94 -26.89 49.05
C ILE A 534 -7.49 -26.44 49.24
N SER A 535 -6.89 -25.86 48.19
CA SER A 535 -5.52 -25.34 48.27
C SER A 535 -5.41 -24.21 49.30
N ALA A 536 -6.32 -23.24 49.26
CA ALA A 536 -6.34 -22.13 50.21
C ALA A 536 -6.62 -22.61 51.65
N GLY A 537 -7.55 -23.56 51.84
CA GLY A 537 -7.82 -24.19 53.12
C GLY A 537 -6.60 -24.91 53.70
N THR A 538 -5.89 -25.64 52.83
CA THR A 538 -4.68 -26.37 53.22
C THR A 538 -3.58 -25.40 53.66
N ILE A 539 -3.37 -24.32 52.91
CA ILE A 539 -2.37 -23.29 53.24
C ILE A 539 -2.72 -22.57 54.55
N ALA A 540 -3.99 -22.19 54.74
CA ALA A 540 -4.42 -21.40 55.88
C ALA A 540 -4.41 -22.18 57.21
N TYR A 541 -4.72 -23.48 57.18
CA TYR A 541 -5.00 -24.22 58.43
C TYR A 541 -4.21 -25.51 58.62
N LEU A 542 -3.85 -26.23 57.55
CA LEU A 542 -3.33 -27.59 57.68
C LEU A 542 -1.85 -27.67 58.06
N GLY A 543 -1.14 -26.54 58.12
CA GLY A 543 0.29 -26.49 58.45
C GLY A 543 0.67 -27.15 59.78
N VAL A 544 -0.16 -27.01 60.82
CA VAL A 544 0.15 -27.52 62.18
C VAL A 544 -0.19 -29.02 62.35
N PHE A 545 -1.11 -29.53 61.52
CA PHE A 545 -1.61 -30.90 61.64
C PHE A 545 -0.62 -31.93 61.12
N THR A 546 -0.67 -33.15 61.67
CA THR A 546 0.09 -34.31 61.19
C THR A 546 -0.46 -34.84 59.85
N PRO A 547 0.32 -35.60 59.07
CA PRO A 547 -0.09 -36.08 57.74
C PRO A 547 -1.45 -36.81 57.73
N ALA A 548 -1.71 -37.67 58.72
CA ALA A 548 -2.97 -38.41 58.83
C ALA A 548 -4.18 -37.48 58.99
N PHE A 549 -4.08 -36.48 59.88
CA PHE A 549 -5.11 -35.46 60.06
C PHE A 549 -5.29 -34.61 58.80
N ARG A 550 -4.19 -34.24 58.11
CA ARG A 550 -4.29 -33.49 56.85
C ARG A 550 -5.08 -34.27 55.79
N GLN A 551 -4.78 -35.56 55.62
CA GLN A 551 -5.48 -36.41 54.66
C GLN A 551 -6.97 -36.56 54.99
N GLU A 552 -7.29 -36.77 56.27
CA GLU A 552 -8.68 -36.88 56.73
C GLU A 552 -9.47 -35.58 56.49
N VAL A 553 -8.88 -34.43 56.79
CA VAL A 553 -9.53 -33.13 56.58
C VAL A 553 -9.69 -32.82 55.08
N VAL A 554 -8.67 -33.10 54.26
CA VAL A 554 -8.77 -32.91 52.80
C VAL A 554 -9.84 -33.83 52.20
N ALA A 555 -9.95 -35.08 52.65
CA ALA A 555 -11.00 -36.00 52.19
C ALA A 555 -12.40 -35.48 52.54
N MET A 556 -12.61 -35.01 53.78
CA MET A 556 -13.86 -34.40 54.22
C MET A 556 -14.24 -33.17 53.36
N TRP A 557 -13.24 -32.34 53.02
CA TRP A 557 -13.44 -31.18 52.16
C TRP A 557 -13.80 -31.56 50.72
N GLN A 558 -13.15 -32.58 50.16
CA GLN A 558 -13.48 -33.11 48.84
C GLN A 558 -14.93 -33.63 48.77
N GLU A 559 -15.38 -34.38 49.78
CA GLU A 559 -16.77 -34.85 49.88
C GLU A 559 -17.75 -33.67 49.89
N LYS A 560 -17.42 -32.61 50.65
CA LYS A 560 -18.26 -31.42 50.73
C LYS A 560 -18.35 -30.62 49.42
N LEU A 561 -17.30 -30.62 48.59
CA LEU A 561 -17.36 -30.02 47.25
C LEU A 561 -18.37 -30.73 46.35
N VAL A 562 -18.44 -32.06 46.44
CA VAL A 562 -19.39 -32.89 45.70
C VAL A 562 -20.82 -32.59 46.16
N GLU A 563 -21.06 -32.53 47.47
CA GLU A 563 -22.38 -32.20 48.04
C GLU A 563 -22.91 -30.85 47.57
N LEU A 564 -22.03 -29.84 47.48
CA LEU A 564 -22.40 -28.47 47.08
C LEU A 564 -22.34 -28.23 45.56
N ASN A 565 -22.06 -29.26 44.76
CA ASN A 565 -21.93 -29.17 43.29
C ASN A 565 -20.96 -28.05 42.82
N ILE A 566 -19.86 -27.83 43.56
CA ILE A 566 -18.84 -26.86 43.17
C ILE A 566 -17.94 -27.51 42.11
N PRO A 567 -17.67 -26.89 40.95
CA PRO A 567 -16.75 -27.43 39.94
C PRO A 567 -15.35 -27.67 40.52
N HIS A 568 -14.84 -28.90 40.38
CA HIS A 568 -13.55 -29.30 40.93
C HIS A 568 -12.95 -30.49 40.16
N SER A 569 -11.63 -30.65 40.28
CA SER A 569 -10.91 -31.80 39.72
C SER A 569 -11.02 -33.01 40.65
N ALA A 570 -11.12 -34.21 40.07
CA ALA A 570 -11.14 -35.46 40.86
C ALA A 570 -9.84 -35.61 41.66
N GLY A 571 -9.94 -35.82 42.98
CA GLY A 571 -8.78 -35.93 43.87
C GLY A 571 -8.00 -34.63 44.03
N CYS A 572 -8.67 -33.48 43.92
CA CYS A 572 -8.10 -32.15 44.09
C CYS A 572 -7.36 -32.00 45.43
N ASN A 573 -6.10 -31.59 45.35
CA ASN A 573 -5.24 -31.40 46.51
C ASN A 573 -4.23 -30.27 46.23
N LEU A 574 -3.58 -29.77 47.27
CA LEU A 574 -2.61 -28.67 47.16
C LEU A 574 -1.52 -28.95 46.11
N ARG A 575 -1.04 -30.20 46.05
CA ARG A 575 0.05 -30.61 45.16
C ARG A 575 -0.37 -30.58 43.69
N ASN A 576 -1.55 -31.11 43.36
CA ASN A 576 -2.07 -31.16 42.00
C ASN A 576 -2.41 -29.75 41.49
N THR A 577 -2.86 -28.86 42.37
CA THR A 577 -3.26 -27.50 41.99
C THR A 577 -2.08 -26.54 41.89
N LEU A 578 -1.16 -26.55 42.85
CA LEU A 578 -0.11 -25.54 42.96
C LEU A 578 1.30 -26.03 42.63
N ALA A 579 1.58 -27.33 42.72
CA ALA A 579 2.96 -27.77 42.62
C ALA A 579 3.43 -27.83 41.17
N ASP A 580 4.57 -27.19 40.90
CA ASP A 580 5.29 -27.32 39.64
C ASP A 580 6.24 -28.53 39.73
N PRO A 581 6.08 -29.58 38.91
CA PRO A 581 6.96 -30.74 38.90
C PRO A 581 8.44 -30.39 38.71
N VAL A 582 8.76 -29.31 37.97
CA VAL A 582 10.14 -28.87 37.74
C VAL A 582 10.73 -28.29 39.03
N ALA A 583 9.98 -27.42 39.71
CA ALA A 583 10.37 -26.86 41.00
C ALA A 583 10.54 -27.94 42.08
N ILE A 584 9.61 -28.91 42.17
CA ILE A 584 9.69 -30.02 43.11
C ILE A 584 10.98 -30.81 42.90
N ARG A 585 11.32 -31.13 41.64
CA ARG A 585 12.56 -31.85 41.31
C ARG A 585 13.78 -31.07 41.76
N GLN A 586 13.78 -29.75 41.60
CA GLN A 586 14.86 -28.90 42.07
C GLN A 586 14.97 -28.91 43.60
N TRP A 587 13.86 -28.86 44.33
CA TRP A 587 13.87 -28.99 45.78
C TRP A 587 14.41 -30.34 46.23
N THR A 588 14.06 -31.43 45.54
CA THR A 588 14.62 -32.75 45.81
C THR A 588 16.14 -32.80 45.60
N ILE A 589 16.65 -32.16 44.54
CA ILE A 589 18.10 -32.03 44.32
C ILE A 589 18.75 -31.25 45.48
N CYS A 590 18.06 -30.24 46.01
CA CYS A 590 18.49 -29.48 47.19
C CYS A 590 18.29 -30.23 48.53
N GLY A 591 17.85 -31.48 48.51
CA GLY A 591 17.73 -32.34 49.70
C GLY A 591 16.33 -32.44 50.30
N LEU A 592 15.27 -31.91 49.65
CA LEU A 592 13.89 -32.13 50.10
C LEU A 592 13.51 -33.61 49.92
N PRO A 593 13.01 -34.29 50.97
CA PRO A 593 12.50 -35.64 50.85
C PRO A 593 11.36 -35.75 49.82
N GLN A 594 11.27 -36.88 49.11
CA GLN A 594 10.27 -37.11 48.05
C GLN A 594 8.89 -37.53 48.58
N ASP A 595 8.69 -37.60 49.90
CA ASP A 595 7.42 -38.00 50.48
C ASP A 595 6.35 -36.91 50.30
N SER A 596 5.08 -37.33 50.29
CA SER A 596 3.93 -36.45 50.04
C SER A 596 3.65 -35.43 51.15
N ASN A 597 4.38 -35.49 52.26
CA ASN A 597 4.22 -34.54 53.36
C ASN A 597 5.28 -33.44 53.32
N SER A 598 6.47 -33.73 52.80
CA SER A 598 7.54 -32.74 52.61
C SER A 598 7.32 -31.87 51.37
N VAL A 599 6.75 -32.47 50.31
CA VAL A 599 6.31 -31.80 49.07
C VAL A 599 4.89 -31.28 49.25
#